data_AF-A0A7Z7BXJ6-F1
#
_entry.id   AF-A0A7Z7BXJ6-F1
#
_cell.length_a   1.000
_cell.length_b   1.000
_cell.length_c   1.000
_cell.angle_alpha   90.00
_cell.angle_beta   90.00
_cell.angle_gamma   90.00
#
_symmetry.space_group_name_H-M   'P 1'
#
loop_
_entity.id
_entity.type
_entity.pdbx_description
1 polymer ?
#
loop_
_entity_poly.entity_id
_entity_poly.type
_entity_poly.pdbx_seq_one_letter_code
_entity_poly.pdbx_strand_id
1 'polypeptide(L)'
;MKTHRRVAVSDELDFDNAMANATAAILASGTDRIYSVLMAAGHRFGDLMATRHGPAAYRIWMNISDLVDDDRGPLSEEEALSVATQAAREWQTLDTRSQEQVDAYFARWSDSV
;
A
#
# COMPACT_ATOMS: atom_id res chain seq x y z
N MET A 1 -7.53 -36.41 7.03
CA MET A 1 -8.54 -35.49 6.48
C MET A 1 -8.26 -34.10 7.06
N LYS A 2 -7.51 -33.25 6.36
CA LYS A 2 -7.19 -31.89 6.82
C LYS A 2 -8.09 -30.91 6.08
N THR A 3 -8.92 -30.22 6.84
CA THR A 3 -9.98 -29.31 6.39
C THR A 3 -9.41 -28.23 5.47
N HIS A 4 -9.91 -28.16 4.24
CA HIS A 4 -9.64 -27.06 3.32
C HIS A 4 -10.14 -25.75 3.94
N ARG A 5 -9.20 -24.89 4.31
CA ARG A 5 -9.42 -23.59 4.95
C ARG A 5 -10.16 -22.67 3.96
N ARG A 6 -11.34 -22.17 4.34
CA ARG A 6 -12.06 -21.07 3.66
C ARG A 6 -11.32 -19.73 3.85
N VAL A 7 -10.09 -19.62 3.34
CA VAL A 7 -9.24 -18.42 3.54
C VAL A 7 -9.08 -17.59 2.26
N ALA A 8 -9.53 -18.07 1.10
CA ALA A 8 -9.11 -17.46 -0.18
C ALA A 8 -9.98 -16.29 -0.70
N VAL A 9 -11.19 -16.04 -0.17
CA VAL A 9 -12.11 -15.05 -0.76
C VAL A 9 -12.37 -13.84 0.15
N SER A 10 -12.37 -14.03 1.48
CA SER A 10 -12.56 -12.93 2.43
C SER A 10 -11.34 -12.02 2.44
N ASP A 11 -10.14 -12.61 2.51
CA ASP A 11 -8.90 -11.86 2.70
C ASP A 11 -8.53 -11.03 1.44
N GLU A 12 -8.86 -11.52 0.25
CA GLU A 12 -8.66 -10.76 -1.01
C GLU A 12 -9.66 -9.60 -1.15
N LEU A 13 -10.93 -9.79 -0.75
CA LEU A 13 -11.89 -8.68 -0.67
C LEU A 13 -11.46 -7.65 0.38
N ASP A 14 -10.93 -8.12 1.50
CA ASP A 14 -10.39 -7.27 2.56
C ASP A 14 -9.13 -6.51 2.12
N PHE A 15 -8.34 -7.09 1.20
CA PHE A 15 -7.19 -6.44 0.57
C PHE A 15 -7.62 -5.34 -0.40
N ASP A 16 -8.55 -5.62 -1.31
CA ASP A 16 -9.05 -4.60 -2.26
C ASP A 16 -9.66 -3.41 -1.52
N ASN A 17 -10.45 -3.67 -0.47
CA ASN A 17 -10.99 -2.62 0.39
C ASN A 17 -9.89 -1.85 1.12
N ALA A 18 -8.85 -2.52 1.62
CA ALA A 18 -7.71 -1.86 2.26
C ALA A 18 -6.96 -0.95 1.26
N MET A 19 -6.73 -1.41 0.03
CA MET A 19 -6.09 -0.61 -1.03
C MET A 19 -6.92 0.60 -1.42
N ALA A 20 -8.24 0.42 -1.59
CA ALA A 20 -9.15 1.53 -1.89
C ALA A 20 -9.15 2.58 -0.76
N ASN A 21 -9.21 2.13 0.50
CA ASN A 21 -9.22 3.01 1.67
C ASN A 21 -7.89 3.76 1.84
N ALA A 22 -6.75 3.07 1.71
CA ALA A 22 -5.43 3.69 1.79
C ALA A 22 -5.24 4.74 0.69
N THR A 23 -5.60 4.40 -0.54
CA THR A 23 -5.55 5.31 -1.70
C THR A 23 -6.41 6.56 -1.46
N ALA A 24 -7.66 6.39 -1.03
CA ALA A 24 -8.54 7.52 -0.74
C ALA A 24 -7.99 8.41 0.39
N ALA A 25 -7.45 7.80 1.45
CA ALA A 25 -6.86 8.54 2.56
C ALA A 25 -5.61 9.33 2.15
N ILE A 26 -4.72 8.74 1.35
CA ILE A 26 -3.52 9.41 0.81
C ILE A 26 -3.93 10.61 -0.04
N LEU A 27 -4.88 10.44 -0.97
CA LEU A 27 -5.30 11.51 -1.87
C LEU A 27 -6.07 12.63 -1.18
N ALA A 28 -6.68 12.35 -0.02
CA ALA A 28 -7.34 13.34 0.83
C ALA A 28 -6.40 13.96 1.88
N SER A 29 -5.18 13.45 2.01
CA SER A 29 -4.21 13.93 3.00
C SER A 29 -3.46 15.18 2.49
N GLY A 30 -2.95 15.96 3.44
CA GLY A 30 -1.94 16.98 3.22
C GLY A 30 -0.61 16.53 3.82
N THR A 31 0.41 17.38 3.66
CA THR A 31 1.78 17.14 4.16
C THR A 31 1.78 16.77 5.64
N ASP A 32 1.07 17.54 6.45
CA ASP A 32 0.96 17.44 7.91
C ASP A 32 0.19 16.20 8.42
N ARG A 33 -0.26 15.31 7.52
CA ARG A 33 -0.92 14.04 7.90
C ARG A 33 -0.36 12.82 7.20
N ILE A 34 0.44 12.98 6.15
CA ILE A 34 0.79 11.86 5.27
C ILE A 34 1.51 10.74 6.02
N TYR A 35 2.43 11.07 6.92
CA TYR A 35 3.15 10.07 7.70
C TYR A 35 2.20 9.16 8.50
N SER A 36 1.25 9.75 9.23
CA SER A 36 0.26 8.98 9.98
C SER A 36 -0.63 8.10 9.08
N VAL A 37 -0.96 8.58 7.88
CA VAL A 37 -1.75 7.83 6.89
C VAL A 37 -0.94 6.64 6.35
N LEU A 38 0.33 6.84 6.01
CA LEU A 38 1.24 5.80 5.55
C LEU A 38 1.45 4.73 6.63
N MET A 39 1.68 5.13 7.87
CA MET A 39 1.83 4.19 9.00
C MET A 39 0.55 3.38 9.24
N ALA A 40 -0.62 4.01 9.16
CA ALA A 40 -1.90 3.32 9.30
C ALA A 40 -2.12 2.31 8.16
N ALA A 41 -1.78 2.69 6.92
CA ALA A 41 -1.84 1.79 5.76
C ALA A 41 -0.85 0.62 5.91
N GLY A 42 0.41 0.91 6.25
CA GLY A 42 1.45 -0.08 6.52
C GLY A 42 0.98 -1.12 7.55
N HIS A 43 0.53 -0.69 8.73
CA HIS A 43 -0.01 -1.60 9.74
C HIS A 43 -1.19 -2.44 9.23
N ARG A 44 -2.12 -1.84 8.48
CA ARG A 44 -3.26 -2.57 7.92
C ARG A 44 -2.81 -3.68 6.97
N PHE A 45 -1.79 -3.46 6.15
CA PHE A 45 -1.25 -4.49 5.27
C PHE A 45 -0.33 -5.48 5.99
N GLY A 46 0.22 -5.10 7.16
CA GLY A 46 0.85 -6.02 8.11
C GLY A 46 -0.10 -7.14 8.56
N ASP A 47 -1.39 -6.83 8.73
CA ASP A 47 -2.42 -7.82 9.05
C ASP A 47 -2.83 -8.69 7.84
N LEU A 48 -2.51 -8.25 6.62
CA LEU A 48 -2.87 -8.90 5.35
C LEU A 48 -1.70 -9.62 4.69
N MET A 49 -0.62 -9.91 5.42
CA MET A 49 0.59 -10.54 4.88
C MET A 49 0.37 -11.90 4.20
N ALA A 50 -0.74 -12.58 4.47
CA ALA A 50 -1.08 -13.85 3.86
C ALA A 50 -1.73 -13.72 2.46
N THR A 51 -2.18 -12.52 2.07
CA THR A 51 -2.71 -12.26 0.73
C THR A 51 -1.57 -12.16 -0.28
N ARG A 52 -1.89 -12.33 -1.57
CA ARG A 52 -0.88 -12.32 -2.64
C ARG A 52 0.00 -11.06 -2.62
N HIS A 53 -0.61 -9.91 -2.36
CA HIS A 53 0.04 -8.60 -2.46
C HIS A 53 0.22 -7.88 -1.12
N GLY A 54 -0.27 -8.45 -0.01
CA GLY A 54 -0.11 -7.90 1.34
C GLY A 54 1.32 -7.49 1.68
N PRO A 55 2.33 -8.37 1.50
CA PRO A 55 3.72 -8.02 1.77
C PRO A 55 4.27 -6.88 0.90
N ALA A 56 3.86 -6.81 -0.37
CA ALA A 56 4.30 -5.76 -1.28
C ALA A 56 3.66 -4.42 -0.93
N ALA A 57 2.35 -4.39 -0.64
CA ALA A 57 1.65 -3.20 -0.19
C ALA A 57 2.22 -2.68 1.14
N TYR A 58 2.48 -3.57 2.10
CA TYR A 58 3.17 -3.21 3.35
C TYR A 58 4.50 -2.52 3.07
N ARG A 59 5.36 -3.14 2.25
CA ARG A 59 6.67 -2.59 1.92
C ARG A 59 6.55 -1.22 1.27
N ILE A 60 5.64 -1.06 0.31
CA ILE A 60 5.48 0.22 -0.38
C ILE A 60 5.17 1.33 0.62
N TRP A 61 4.17 1.14 1.50
CA TRP A 61 3.77 2.21 2.41
C TRP A 61 4.79 2.48 3.51
N MET A 62 5.48 1.45 4.01
CA MET A 62 6.55 1.62 5.01
C MET A 62 7.79 2.30 4.41
N ASN A 63 8.22 1.91 3.22
CA ASN A 63 9.37 2.54 2.58
C ASN A 63 9.08 4.01 2.22
N ILE A 64 7.84 4.34 1.84
CA ILE A 64 7.46 5.74 1.64
C ILE A 64 7.39 6.49 2.99
N SER A 65 7.00 5.86 4.10
CA SER A 65 7.05 6.51 5.42
C SER A 65 8.48 6.79 5.88
N ASP A 66 9.44 5.94 5.52
CA ASP A 66 10.87 6.14 5.82
C ASP A 66 11.42 7.46 5.24
N LEU A 67 10.78 8.03 4.21
CA LEU A 67 11.11 9.37 3.71
C LEU A 67 10.90 10.46 4.77
N VAL A 68 10.09 10.21 5.81
CA VAL A 68 9.79 11.13 6.90
C VAL A 68 10.63 10.83 8.14
N ASP A 69 10.89 9.57 8.47
CA ASP A 69 11.41 9.16 9.78
C ASP A 69 12.71 8.31 9.78
N ASP A 70 13.28 7.91 8.62
CA ASP A 70 14.65 7.38 8.60
C ASP A 70 15.63 8.56 8.77
N ASP A 71 16.44 8.52 9.84
CA ASP A 71 17.50 9.49 10.14
C ASP A 71 18.52 9.68 9.00
N ARG A 72 18.61 8.73 8.06
CA ARG A 72 19.48 8.77 6.88
C ARG A 72 18.74 9.18 5.60
N GLY A 73 17.43 9.33 5.68
CA GLY A 73 16.54 9.73 4.60
C GLY A 73 16.42 11.26 4.45
N PRO A 74 15.51 11.72 3.58
CA PRO A 74 15.29 13.15 3.34
C PRO A 74 14.54 13.87 4.47
N LEU A 75 13.91 13.14 5.40
CA LEU A 75 13.12 13.68 6.51
C LEU A 75 12.04 14.69 6.03
N SER A 76 11.31 14.31 4.98
CA SER A 76 10.41 15.19 4.22
C SER A 76 9.01 14.60 4.01
N GLU A 77 8.02 15.21 4.67
CA GLU A 77 6.60 14.92 4.44
C GLU A 77 6.14 15.34 3.03
N GLU A 78 6.74 16.37 2.43
CA GLU A 78 6.43 16.80 1.07
C GLU A 78 6.81 15.73 0.03
N GLU A 79 8.00 15.14 0.19
CA GLU A 79 8.45 14.06 -0.69
C GLU A 79 7.61 12.81 -0.48
N ALA A 80 7.33 12.43 0.77
CA ALA A 80 6.43 11.32 1.08
C ALA A 80 5.04 11.51 0.47
N LEU A 81 4.43 12.70 0.60
CA LEU A 81 3.14 13.01 0.00
C LEU A 81 3.19 12.93 -1.53
N SER A 82 4.24 13.46 -2.15
CA SER A 82 4.41 13.42 -3.60
C SER A 82 4.48 11.98 -4.12
N VAL A 83 5.33 11.13 -3.53
CA VAL A 83 5.51 9.74 -3.94
C VAL A 83 4.25 8.92 -3.66
N ALA A 84 3.68 9.05 -2.45
CA ALA A 84 2.43 8.36 -2.09
C ALA A 84 1.27 8.74 -3.04
N THR A 85 1.14 10.03 -3.38
CA THR A 85 0.12 10.50 -4.31
C THR A 85 0.30 9.89 -5.70
N GLN A 86 1.53 9.74 -6.18
CA GLN A 86 1.80 9.09 -7.47
C GLN A 86 1.37 7.63 -7.45
N ALA A 87 1.78 6.87 -6.43
CA ALA A 87 1.41 5.46 -6.27
C ALA A 87 -0.12 5.27 -6.15
N ALA A 88 -0.79 6.13 -5.38
CA ALA A 88 -2.23 6.10 -5.18
C ALA A 88 -3.00 6.46 -6.46
N ARG A 89 -2.58 7.50 -7.20
CA ARG A 89 -3.22 7.88 -8.48
C ARG A 89 -3.11 6.79 -9.52
N GLU A 90 -1.94 6.17 -9.62
CA GLU A 90 -1.76 5.08 -10.57
C GLU A 90 -2.64 3.88 -10.24
N TRP A 91 -2.73 3.51 -8.95
CA TRP A 91 -3.64 2.44 -8.51
C TRP A 91 -5.09 2.70 -8.97
N GLN A 92 -5.58 3.94 -8.88
CA GLN A 92 -6.92 4.30 -9.34
C GLN A 92 -7.15 4.13 -10.85
N THR A 93 -6.07 4.10 -11.64
CA THR A 93 -6.15 3.94 -13.10
C THR A 93 -6.03 2.48 -13.57
N LEU A 94 -5.67 1.56 -12.67
CA LEU A 94 -5.52 0.14 -13.00
C LEU A 94 -6.88 -0.54 -13.18
N ASP A 95 -6.94 -1.51 -14.09
CA ASP A 95 -7.99 -2.52 -14.04
C ASP A 95 -7.67 -3.53 -12.94
N THR A 96 -8.27 -3.33 -11.75
CA THR A 96 -8.05 -4.22 -10.59
C THR A 96 -8.58 -5.64 -10.79
N ARG A 97 -9.34 -5.91 -11.88
CA ARG A 97 -9.73 -7.26 -12.26
C ARG A 97 -8.65 -7.96 -13.08
N SER A 98 -7.69 -7.22 -13.63
CA SER A 98 -6.55 -7.75 -14.35
C SER A 98 -5.40 -8.05 -13.39
N GLN A 99 -5.24 -9.33 -13.05
CA GLN A 99 -4.14 -9.79 -12.18
C GLN A 99 -2.76 -9.40 -12.73
N GLU A 100 -2.58 -9.38 -14.06
CA GLU A 100 -1.33 -8.94 -14.68
C GLU A 100 -1.01 -7.47 -14.39
N GLN A 101 -2.01 -6.58 -14.45
CA GLN A 101 -1.81 -5.17 -14.14
C GLN A 101 -1.51 -4.94 -12.65
N VAL A 102 -2.22 -5.67 -11.79
CA VAL A 102 -2.01 -5.61 -10.33
C VAL A 102 -0.62 -6.14 -9.96
N ASP A 103 -0.22 -7.29 -10.50
CA ASP A 103 1.12 -7.85 -10.32
C ASP A 103 2.21 -6.86 -10.78
N ALA A 104 2.05 -6.27 -11.97
CA ALA A 104 3.00 -5.31 -12.53
C ALA A 104 3.14 -4.05 -11.67
N TYR A 105 2.02 -3.54 -11.14
CA TYR A 105 2.03 -2.40 -10.22
C TYR A 105 2.85 -2.71 -8.97
N PHE A 106 2.55 -3.82 -8.28
CA PHE A 106 3.23 -4.16 -7.04
C PHE A 106 4.70 -4.52 -7.25
N ALA A 107 5.04 -5.23 -8.33
CA ALA A 107 6.42 -5.52 -8.67
C ALA A 107 7.23 -4.24 -8.86
N ARG A 108 6.70 -3.28 -9.65
CA ARG A 108 7.43 -2.03 -9.90
C ARG A 108 7.54 -1.16 -8.65
N TRP A 109 6.45 -0.93 -7.93
CA TRP A 109 6.47 -0.03 -6.78
C TRP A 109 7.29 -0.60 -5.63
N SER A 110 7.16 -1.88 -5.30
CA SER A 110 7.89 -2.47 -4.17
C SER A 110 9.41 -2.59 -4.36
N ASP A 111 9.90 -2.44 -5.60
CA ASP A 111 11.32 -2.34 -5.94
C ASP A 111 11.82 -0.89 -6.08
N SER A 112 10.91 0.07 -6.26
CA SER A 112 11.25 1.47 -6.57
C SER A 112 11.27 2.41 -5.35
N VAL A 113 10.69 1.98 -4.22
CA VAL A 113 10.65 2.75 -2.97
C VAL A 113 11.49 2.10 -1.89
#